data_AF-A3ZP21-F1
#
_entry.id   AF-A3ZP21-F1
#
_cell.length_a   1.000
_cell.length_b   1.000
_cell.length_c   1.000
_cell.angle_alpha   90.00
_cell.angle_beta   90.00
_cell.angle_gamma   90.00
#
_symmetry.space_group_name_H-M   'P 1'
#
loop_
_entity.id
_entity.type
_entity.pdbx_description
1 polymer ?
#
loop_
_entity_poly.entity_id
_entity_poly.type
_entity_poly.pdbx_seq_one_letter_code
_entity_poly.pdbx_strand_id
1 'polypeptide(L)'
;MQLSIENIQFHRNGICGAPFHVLIFRDPDEGRMVSIVFDEEHHVAVFNLDKLAIGNIAFGVNSWRGDRYEPHLREAICQKNEKGA
;
A
#
# COMPACT_ATOMS: atom_id res chain seq x y z
N MET A 1 -2.23 14.30 4.94
CA MET A 1 -1.80 14.06 3.55
C MET A 1 -3.03 13.65 2.76
N GLN A 2 -3.21 14.11 1.51
CA GLN A 2 -4.36 13.71 0.69
C GLN A 2 -3.89 12.71 -0.37
N LEU A 3 -4.05 11.41 -0.08
CA LEU A 3 -3.72 10.34 -1.02
C LEU A 3 -4.88 10.13 -1.99
N SER A 4 -4.58 9.97 -3.28
CA SER A 4 -5.56 9.55 -4.27
C SER A 4 -5.42 8.05 -4.52
N ILE A 5 -6.41 7.26 -4.09
CA ILE A 5 -6.40 5.80 -4.24
C ILE A 5 -6.85 5.42 -5.65
N GLU A 6 -6.02 4.71 -6.39
CA GLU A 6 -6.33 4.23 -7.76
C GLU A 6 -6.95 2.83 -7.74
N ASN A 7 -6.41 1.92 -6.91
CA ASN A 7 -6.87 0.54 -6.82
C ASN A 7 -6.57 -0.04 -5.45
N ILE A 8 -7.41 -0.97 -5.00
CA ILE A 8 -7.22 -1.77 -3.80
C ILE A 8 -7.54 -3.21 -4.16
N GLN A 9 -6.72 -4.17 -3.75
CA GLN A 9 -6.99 -5.60 -3.90
C GLN A 9 -6.68 -6.31 -2.58
N PHE A 10 -7.43 -7.37 -2.28
CA PHE A 10 -7.17 -8.21 -1.12
C PHE A 10 -6.59 -9.54 -1.58
N HIS A 11 -5.53 -9.99 -0.92
CA HIS A 11 -4.80 -11.19 -1.29
C HIS A 11 -4.50 -12.07 -0.08
N ARG A 12 -4.36 -13.37 -0.37
CA ARG A 12 -3.61 -14.33 0.44
C ARG A 12 -2.66 -15.06 -0.50
N ASN A 13 -1.36 -14.99 -0.23
CA ASN A 13 -0.37 -15.70 -1.04
C ASN A 13 -0.38 -17.19 -0.69
N GLY A 14 -1.28 -17.94 -1.34
CA GLY A 14 -1.51 -19.37 -1.09
C GLY A 14 -2.45 -19.65 0.08
N ILE A 15 -2.57 -20.92 0.46
CA ILE A 15 -3.51 -21.39 1.50
C ILE A 15 -3.14 -20.84 2.89
N CYS A 16 -1.85 -20.76 3.19
CA CYS A 16 -1.33 -20.36 4.52
C CYS A 16 -0.71 -18.95 4.54
N GLY A 17 -0.83 -18.18 3.47
CA GLY A 17 -0.29 -16.82 3.41
C GLY A 17 -1.05 -15.89 4.34
N ALA A 18 -0.31 -15.02 5.04
CA ALA A 18 -0.92 -13.94 5.81
C ALA A 18 -1.82 -13.10 4.90
N PRO A 19 -3.03 -12.73 5.34
CA PRO A 19 -3.90 -11.81 4.59
C PRO A 19 -3.26 -10.42 4.50
N PHE A 20 -3.39 -9.78 3.34
CA PHE A 20 -2.97 -8.41 3.14
C PHE A 20 -3.75 -7.72 2.04
N HIS A 21 -3.78 -6.40 2.11
CA HIS A 21 -4.29 -5.52 1.07
C HIS A 21 -3.12 -4.96 0.26
N VAL A 22 -3.31 -4.86 -1.06
CA VAL A 22 -2.41 -4.14 -1.96
C VAL A 22 -3.12 -2.92 -2.47
N LEU A 23 -2.50 -1.75 -2.34
CA LEU A 23 -3.06 -0.50 -2.82
C LEU A 23 -2.13 0.14 -3.84
N ILE A 24 -2.69 0.66 -4.92
CA ILE A 24 -2.02 1.61 -5.79
C ILE A 24 -2.63 2.98 -5.52
N PHE A 25 -1.79 3.97 -5.26
CA PHE A 25 -2.22 5.33 -4.95
C PHE A 25 -1.23 6.37 -5.47
N ARG A 26 -1.63 7.63 -5.49
CA ARG A 26 -0.74 8.75 -5.77
C ARG A 26 -0.43 9.54 -4.52
N ASP A 27 0.86 9.71 -4.26
CA ASP A 27 1.40 10.70 -3.33
C ASP A 27 1.74 11.99 -4.12
N PRO A 28 1.39 13.17 -3.60
CA PRO A 28 1.63 14.44 -4.30
C PRO A 28 3.12 14.75 -4.53
N ASP A 29 4.00 14.27 -3.64
CA ASP A 29 5.44 14.54 -3.68
C ASP A 29 6.19 13.41 -4.41
N GLU A 30 5.76 12.16 -4.20
CA GLU A 30 6.50 10.97 -4.67
C GLU A 30 5.92 10.36 -5.95
N GLY A 31 4.72 10.76 -6.38
CA GLY A 31 4.06 10.23 -7.57
C GLY A 31 3.33 8.92 -7.31
N ARG A 32 3.49 7.93 -8.21
CA ARG A 32 2.71 6.69 -8.17
C ARG A 32 3.33 5.66 -7.22
N MET A 33 2.56 5.26 -6.23
CA MET A 33 3.00 4.41 -5.12
C MET A 33 2.24 3.10 -5.10
N VAL A 34 2.86 2.08 -4.51
CA VAL A 34 2.23 0.81 -4.14
C VAL A 34 2.48 0.53 -2.67
N SER A 35 1.47 0.05 -1.97
CA SER A 35 1.60 -0.43 -0.60
C SER A 35 1.08 -1.84 -0.42
N ILE A 36 1.68 -2.54 0.53
CA ILE A 36 1.24 -3.84 1.05
C ILE A 36 0.93 -3.62 2.52
N VAL A 37 -0.33 -3.80 2.90
CA VAL A 37 -0.86 -3.57 4.25
C VAL A 37 -1.33 -4.91 4.80
N PHE A 38 -0.60 -5.45 5.77
CA PHE A 38 -1.02 -6.65 6.48
C PHE A 38 -2.08 -6.31 7.53
N ASP A 39 -2.84 -7.31 7.96
CA ASP A 39 -3.88 -7.13 8.98
C ASP A 39 -3.28 -6.67 10.32
N GLU A 40 -2.07 -7.10 10.66
CA GLU A 40 -1.33 -6.66 11.84
C GLU A 40 -0.94 -5.17 11.75
N GLU A 41 -1.08 -4.45 12.87
CA GLU A 41 -0.69 -3.04 12.97
C GLU A 41 0.82 -2.87 12.72
N HIS A 42 1.21 -1.73 12.15
CA HIS A 42 2.61 -1.37 11.85
C HIS A 42 3.30 -2.25 10.81
N HIS A 43 2.59 -3.21 10.21
CA HIS A 43 3.09 -4.07 9.14
C HIS A 43 2.64 -3.53 7.78
N VAL A 44 3.31 -2.44 7.36
CA VAL A 44 3.03 -1.76 6.09
C VAL A 44 4.33 -1.52 5.32
N ALA A 45 4.37 -2.01 4.07
CA ALA A 45 5.45 -1.73 3.14
C ALA A 45 4.95 -0.76 2.06
N VAL A 46 5.76 0.25 1.71
CA VAL A 46 5.42 1.27 0.73
C VAL A 46 6.60 1.52 -0.20
N PHE A 47 6.34 1.49 -1.50
CA PHE A 47 7.31 1.68 -2.58
C PHE A 47 6.76 2.60 -3.65
N ASN A 48 7.63 3.24 -4.43
CA ASN A 48 7.23 3.92 -5.66
C ASN A 48 7.18 2.89 -6.78
N LEU A 49 6.06 2.87 -7.50
CA LEU A 49 5.74 1.84 -8.48
C LEU A 49 6.60 1.97 -9.74
N ASP A 50 6.91 3.19 -10.17
CA ASP A 50 7.74 3.43 -11.35
C ASP A 50 9.20 3.04 -11.10
N LYS A 51 9.70 3.29 -9.89
CA LYS A 51 11.02 2.81 -9.44
C LYS A 51 11.06 1.28 -9.35
N LEU A 52 9.99 0.63 -8.88
CA LEU A 52 9.90 -0.83 -8.89
C LEU A 52 9.91 -1.40 -10.31
N ALA A 53 9.22 -0.74 -11.25
CA ALA A 53 9.13 -1.19 -12.64
C ALA A 53 10.50 -1.25 -13.35
N ILE A 54 11.45 -0.41 -12.94
CA ILE A 54 12.84 -0.44 -13.43
C ILE A 54 13.77 -1.32 -12.57
N GLY A 55 13.22 -2.10 -11.63
CA GLY A 55 13.97 -3.03 -10.78
C GLY A 55 14.65 -2.40 -9.56
N ASN A 56 14.34 -1.15 -9.20
CA ASN A 56 14.93 -0.53 -8.03
C ASN A 56 14.21 -0.98 -6.75
N ILE A 57 14.86 -1.84 -5.97
CA ILE A 57 14.36 -2.34 -4.67
C ILE A 57 15.22 -1.88 -3.49
N ALA A 58 16.09 -0.88 -3.69
CA ALA A 58 17.07 -0.48 -2.70
C ALA A 58 16.42 0.26 -1.51
N PHE A 59 16.80 -0.16 -0.29
CA PHE A 59 16.39 0.51 0.94
C PHE A 59 16.91 1.94 1.00
N GLY A 60 16.07 2.86 1.48
CA GLY A 60 16.36 4.30 1.52
C GLY A 60 16.25 5.02 0.17
N VAL A 61 16.03 4.29 -0.93
CA VAL A 61 15.90 4.85 -2.29
C VAL A 61 14.49 4.63 -2.86
N ASN A 62 13.96 3.42 -2.67
CA ASN A 62 12.61 3.05 -3.09
C ASN A 62 11.77 2.49 -1.93
N SER A 63 12.11 2.80 -0.68
CA SER A 63 11.35 2.35 0.49
C SER A 63 10.96 3.55 1.34
N TRP A 64 9.68 3.68 1.67
CA TRP A 64 9.18 4.73 2.55
C TRP A 64 8.76 4.17 3.90
N ARG A 65 8.78 5.07 4.89
CA ARG A 65 8.23 4.83 6.22
C ARG A 65 6.74 4.51 6.15
N GLY A 66 6.37 3.27 6.46
CA GLY A 66 4.98 2.81 6.42
C GLY A 66 4.06 3.56 7.37
N ASP A 67 4.57 3.98 8.54
CA ASP A 67 3.81 4.71 9.56
C ASP A 67 3.24 6.05 9.06
N ARG A 68 3.89 6.69 8.08
CA ARG A 68 3.39 7.93 7.44
C ARG A 68 2.10 7.68 6.63
N TYR A 69 1.93 6.49 6.08
CA TYR A 69 0.84 6.16 5.15
C TYR A 69 -0.25 5.30 5.79
N GLU A 70 0.10 4.47 6.78
CA GLU A 70 -0.77 3.46 7.37
C GLU A 70 -2.18 3.97 7.75
N PRO A 71 -2.36 5.10 8.48
CA PRO A 71 -3.70 5.55 8.86
C PRO A 71 -4.61 5.81 7.64
N HIS A 72 -4.07 6.46 6.61
CA HIS A 72 -4.80 6.79 5.39
C HIS A 72 -5.10 5.56 4.54
N LEU A 73 -4.17 4.60 4.48
CA LEU A 73 -4.34 3.35 3.75
C LEU A 73 -5.42 2.47 4.40
N ARG A 74 -5.40 2.34 5.73
CA ARG A 74 -6.41 1.58 6.47
C ARG A 74 -7.80 2.21 6.39
N GLU A 75 -7.89 3.53 6.45
CA GLU A 75 -9.14 4.25 6.21
C GLU A 75 -9.71 3.94 4.82
N ALA A 76 -8.88 4.00 3.77
CA ALA A 76 -9.31 3.68 2.42
C ALA A 76 -9.77 2.22 2.24
N ILE A 77 -9.10 1.26 2.89
CA ILE A 77 -9.53 -0.14 2.91
C ILE A 77 -10.91 -0.28 3.56
N CYS A 78 -11.12 0.36 4.72
CA CYS A 78 -12.39 0.32 5.45
C CYS A 78 -13.54 0.85 4.59
N GLN A 79 -13.37 2.04 3.99
CA GLN A 79 -14.38 2.65 3.12
C GLN A 79 -14.71 1.80 1.89
N LYS A 80 -13.73 1.08 1.32
CA LYS A 80 -13.98 0.17 0.21
C LYS A 80 -14.82 -1.03 0.65
N ASN A 81 -14.52 -1.61 1.81
CA ASN A 81 -15.26 -2.75 2.34
C ASN A 81 -16.72 -2.39 2.66
N GLU A 82 -16.96 -1.18 3.18
CA GLU A 82 -18.31 -0.66 3.44
C GLU A 82 -19.13 -0.44 2.15
N LYS A 83 -18.48 0.00 1.07
CA LYS A 83 -19.14 0.23 -0.23
C LYS A 83 -19.35 -1.05 -1.04
N GLY A 84 -18.69 -2.14 -0.66
CA GLY A 84 -18.81 -3.46 -1.29
C GLY A 84 -19.74 -4.43 -0.57
N ALA A 85 -20.29 -4.03 0.58
CA ALA A 85 -21.33 -4.74 1.33
C ALA A 85 -22.73 -4.27 0.90
#